data_AF-A0A257JVE8-F1
#
_entry.id   AF-A0A257JVE8-F1
#
_cell.length_a   1.000
_cell.length_b   1.000
_cell.length_c   1.000
_cell.angle_alpha   90.00
_cell.angle_beta   90.00
_cell.angle_gamma   90.00
#
_symmetry.space_group_name_H-M   'P 1'
#
loop_
_entity.id
_entity.type
_entity.pdbx_description
1 polymer ?
#
loop_
_entity_poly.entity_id
_entity_poly.type
_entity_poly.pdbx_seq_one_letter_code
_entity_poly.pdbx_strand_id
1 'polypeptide(L)'
;MDRVLSGFVRALRSAGAEASTAETIDAARAVALVGYADRASLKASLGVALAKSQGEKLLHDKIFDLYFSPPAEAPERADAAKPPPEPGGLGEDASSGESGEANEPGMPGQSAGGGAPSGQGQGSEADIQALLDLAAQPPDSLAMRLALAKAAQAAGVDDIRFASQTAYLTRRMLEALGIGPLEARLLQKLGQTDDASQVEAEALMAARDALQRQARALVEQRFGIFGQSATDNFMNEVAVHRPIGRMSPPDI
;
A
#
# COMPACT_ATOMS: atom_id res chain seq x y z
N MET A 1 -1.03 -0.67 27.05
CA MET A 1 0.31 -0.73 26.45
C MET A 1 0.42 0.37 25.40
N ASP A 2 1.53 1.08 25.33
CA ASP A 2 1.76 2.17 24.38
C ASP A 2 1.64 1.67 22.92
N ARG A 3 0.95 2.44 22.06
CA ARG A 3 0.79 2.11 20.62
C ARG A 3 2.14 2.04 19.91
N VAL A 4 3.05 2.96 20.20
CA VAL A 4 4.37 3.01 19.56
C VAL A 4 5.16 1.75 19.87
N LEU A 5 5.19 1.36 21.15
CA LEU A 5 5.87 0.13 21.57
C LEU A 5 5.22 -1.13 20.97
N SER A 6 3.88 -1.21 20.96
CA SER A 6 3.19 -2.36 20.39
C SER A 6 3.44 -2.50 18.88
N GLY A 7 3.51 -1.38 18.15
CA GLY A 7 3.87 -1.36 16.73
C GLY A 7 5.31 -1.80 16.48
N PHE A 8 6.25 -1.33 17.31
CA PHE A 8 7.65 -1.75 17.24
C PHE A 8 7.85 -3.24 17.52
N VAL A 9 7.22 -3.78 18.57
CA VAL A 9 7.27 -5.22 18.90
C VAL A 9 6.70 -6.06 17.76
N ARG A 10 5.62 -5.60 17.12
CA ARG A 10 5.07 -6.24 15.93
C ARG A 10 6.07 -6.21 14.77
N ALA A 11 6.73 -5.09 14.53
CA ALA A 11 7.77 -4.96 13.49
C ALA A 11 8.94 -5.94 13.73
N LEU A 12 9.41 -6.05 14.97
CA LEU A 12 10.44 -7.01 15.38
C LEU A 12 10.01 -8.47 15.15
N ARG A 13 8.76 -8.82 15.49
CA ARG A 13 8.22 -10.17 15.23
C ARG A 13 8.08 -10.47 13.75
N SER A 14 7.61 -9.50 12.95
CA SER A 14 7.63 -9.66 11.49
C SER A 14 9.05 -9.75 10.94
N ALA A 15 10.02 -9.17 11.65
CA ALA A 15 11.43 -9.22 11.33
C ALA A 15 12.09 -10.58 11.63
N GLY A 16 11.38 -11.49 12.31
CA GLY A 16 11.89 -12.80 12.72
C GLY A 16 12.40 -12.88 14.16
N ALA A 17 12.30 -11.81 14.96
CA ALA A 17 12.61 -11.90 16.39
C ALA A 17 11.45 -12.54 17.18
N GLU A 18 11.75 -13.52 18.04
CA GLU A 18 10.75 -14.20 18.87
C GLU A 18 10.44 -13.42 20.16
N ALA A 19 10.13 -12.12 20.05
CA ALA A 19 9.82 -11.30 21.21
C ALA A 19 8.56 -11.83 21.95
N SER A 20 8.76 -12.54 23.07
CA SER A 20 7.72 -13.17 23.87
C SER A 20 6.85 -12.16 24.62
N THR A 21 5.73 -12.61 25.18
CA THR A 21 4.85 -11.76 26.01
C THR A 21 5.58 -11.22 27.24
N ALA A 22 6.44 -12.03 27.87
CA ALA A 22 7.22 -11.61 29.03
C ALA A 22 8.20 -10.49 28.66
N GLU A 23 8.93 -10.65 27.55
CA GLU A 23 9.86 -9.63 27.03
C GLU A 23 9.14 -8.35 26.60
N THR A 24 7.92 -8.48 26.08
CA THR A 24 7.07 -7.34 25.75
C THR A 24 6.68 -6.56 27.02
N ILE A 25 6.37 -7.24 28.12
CA ILE A 25 6.09 -6.59 29.42
C ILE A 25 7.36 -5.91 29.96
N ASP A 26 8.51 -6.56 29.85
CA ASP A 26 9.78 -5.99 30.30
C ASP A 26 10.19 -4.77 29.47
N ALA A 27 9.97 -4.81 28.16
CA ALA A 27 10.14 -3.66 27.29
C ALA A 27 9.20 -2.50 27.66
N ALA A 28 7.95 -2.78 28.03
CA ALA A 28 7.02 -1.75 28.51
C ALA A 28 7.52 -1.09 29.80
N ARG A 29 8.07 -1.89 30.72
CA ARG A 29 8.68 -1.39 31.96
C ARG A 29 9.93 -0.55 31.68
N ALA A 30 10.79 -0.99 30.77
CA ALA A 30 11.97 -0.24 30.35
C ALA A 30 11.58 1.12 29.75
N VAL A 31 10.63 1.14 28.81
CA VAL A 31 10.14 2.39 28.20
C VAL A 31 9.53 3.33 29.23
N ALA A 32 8.80 2.82 30.23
CA ALA A 32 8.25 3.65 31.30
C ALA A 32 9.34 4.34 32.16
N LEU A 33 10.56 3.80 32.20
CA LEU A 33 11.69 4.38 32.92
C LEU A 33 12.53 5.33 32.06
N VAL A 34 12.81 4.93 30.80
CA VAL A 34 13.75 5.64 29.93
C VAL A 34 13.06 6.70 29.04
N GLY A 35 11.77 6.50 28.75
CA GLY A 35 11.01 7.36 27.85
C GLY A 35 11.46 7.30 26.39
N TYR A 36 10.90 8.18 25.56
CA TYR A 36 11.18 8.26 24.11
C TYR A 36 12.12 9.40 23.71
N ALA A 37 12.57 10.22 24.67
CA ALA A 37 13.34 11.43 24.39
C ALA A 37 14.77 11.15 23.92
N ASP A 38 15.45 10.21 24.57
CA ASP A 38 16.79 9.79 24.19
C ASP A 38 16.74 8.51 23.35
N ARG A 39 17.00 8.67 22.05
CA ARG A 39 17.01 7.57 21.08
C ARG A 39 18.04 6.49 21.42
N ALA A 40 19.24 6.88 21.85
CA ALA A 40 20.32 5.91 22.12
C ALA A 40 19.97 5.06 23.34
N SER A 41 19.47 5.70 24.40
CA SER A 41 19.01 5.01 25.60
C SER A 41 17.80 4.13 25.33
N LEU A 42 16.82 4.60 24.54
CA LEU A 42 15.67 3.79 24.13
C LEU A 42 16.09 2.56 23.33
N LYS A 43 16.98 2.72 22.34
CA LYS A 43 17.51 1.62 21.52
C LYS A 43 18.20 0.57 22.38
N ALA A 44 19.11 0.99 23.26
CA ALA A 44 19.81 0.05 24.14
C ALA A 44 18.86 -0.70 25.07
N SER A 45 17.90 0.01 25.67
CA SER A 45 16.94 -0.56 26.62
C SER A 45 16.02 -1.59 25.97
N LEU A 46 15.49 -1.28 24.80
CA LEU A 46 14.66 -2.20 24.03
C LEU A 46 15.46 -3.38 23.49
N GLY A 47 16.71 -3.17 23.06
CA GLY A 47 17.58 -4.24 22.61
C GLY A 47 17.91 -5.24 23.71
N VAL A 48 18.06 -4.78 24.97
CA VAL A 48 18.24 -5.67 26.13
C VAL A 48 16.96 -6.45 26.46
N ALA A 49 15.79 -5.80 26.38
CA ALA A 49 14.53 -6.41 26.75
C ALA A 49 13.99 -7.39 25.69
N LEU A 50 14.22 -7.12 24.40
CA LEU A 50 13.55 -7.81 23.29
C LEU A 50 14.46 -8.73 22.46
N ALA A 51 15.78 -8.65 22.59
CA ALA A 51 16.72 -9.42 21.78
C ALA A 51 17.73 -10.19 22.64
N LYS A 52 17.66 -11.53 22.60
CA LYS A 52 18.47 -12.40 23.48
C LYS A 52 19.66 -13.02 22.77
N SER A 53 19.59 -13.18 21.46
CA SER A 53 20.71 -13.63 20.63
C SER A 53 21.43 -12.46 19.95
N GLN A 54 22.66 -12.70 19.51
CA GLN A 54 23.41 -11.70 18.73
C GLN A 54 22.70 -11.36 17.41
N GLY A 55 22.08 -12.36 16.76
CA GLY A 55 21.29 -12.16 15.54
C GLY A 55 20.10 -11.25 15.77
N GLU A 56 19.34 -11.47 16.85
CA GLU A 56 18.21 -10.63 17.21
C GLU A 56 18.63 -9.20 17.56
N LYS A 57 19.82 -9.00 18.14
CA LYS A 57 20.33 -7.64 18.43
C LYS A 57 20.62 -6.85 17.17
N LEU A 58 21.21 -7.50 16.16
CA LEU A 58 21.44 -6.88 14.85
C LEU A 58 20.11 -6.53 14.16
N LEU A 59 19.14 -7.44 14.24
CA LEU A 59 17.81 -7.24 13.70
C LEU A 59 17.06 -6.10 14.42
N HIS A 60 17.09 -6.11 15.75
CA HIS A 60 16.58 -5.05 16.59
C HIS A 60 17.16 -3.70 16.17
N ASP A 61 18.48 -3.58 16.04
CA ASP A 61 19.12 -2.32 15.73
C ASP A 61 18.68 -1.76 14.37
N LYS A 62 18.60 -2.63 13.35
CA LYS A 62 18.12 -2.27 12.01
C LYS A 62 16.66 -1.82 12.04
N ILE A 63 15.77 -2.60 12.66
CA ILE A 63 14.33 -2.30 12.70
C ILE A 63 14.06 -1.08 13.56
N PHE A 64 14.80 -0.89 14.66
CA PHE A 64 14.72 0.30 15.48
C PHE A 64 15.06 1.55 14.67
N ASP A 65 16.16 1.48 13.92
CA ASP A 65 16.58 2.62 13.10
C ASP A 65 15.52 2.98 12.07
N LEU A 66 14.95 2.00 11.37
CA LEU A 66 13.87 2.20 10.40
C LEU A 66 12.57 2.71 11.04
N TYR A 67 12.12 2.12 12.15
CA TYR A 67 10.83 2.41 12.77
C TYR A 67 10.79 3.79 13.43
N PHE A 68 11.89 4.20 14.05
CA PHE A 68 11.99 5.48 14.73
C PHE A 68 12.64 6.57 13.87
N SER A 69 13.06 6.29 12.63
CA SER A 69 13.58 7.34 11.75
C SER A 69 12.50 8.41 11.50
N PRO A 70 12.85 9.71 11.53
CA PRO A 70 11.96 10.71 10.99
C PRO A 70 11.65 10.35 9.53
N PRO A 71 10.42 10.57 9.04
CA PRO A 71 10.13 10.38 7.62
C PRO A 71 11.16 11.19 6.83
N ALA A 72 11.97 10.48 6.04
CA ALA A 72 13.00 11.13 5.25
C ALA A 72 12.32 12.13 4.32
N GLU A 73 12.69 13.40 4.41
CA GLU A 73 12.49 14.34 3.31
C GLU A 73 13.12 13.69 2.08
N ALA A 74 12.29 13.33 1.10
CA ALA A 74 12.73 12.66 -0.10
C ALA A 74 13.81 13.55 -0.76
N PRO A 75 14.98 13.00 -1.14
CA PRO A 75 15.95 13.79 -1.88
C PRO A 75 15.30 14.20 -3.20
N GLU A 76 15.30 15.51 -3.47
CA GLU A 76 14.95 16.06 -4.78
C GLU A 76 15.78 15.32 -5.83
N ARG A 77 15.10 14.53 -6.67
CA ARG A 77 15.69 13.91 -7.85
C ARG A 77 15.99 15.03 -8.85
N ALA A 78 17.22 15.53 -8.82
CA ALA A 78 17.80 16.24 -9.93
C ALA A 78 17.99 15.29 -11.12
N ASP A 79 17.52 15.78 -12.26
CA ASP A 79 17.82 15.41 -13.64
C ASP A 79 17.41 14.04 -14.20
N ALA A 80 16.34 14.12 -14.99
CA ALA A 80 15.95 13.17 -16.01
C ALA A 80 17.00 13.12 -17.14
N ALA A 81 17.74 12.02 -17.21
CA ALA A 81 18.44 11.61 -18.42
C ALA A 81 17.57 10.58 -19.18
N LYS A 82 17.07 11.04 -20.33
CA LYS A 82 16.27 10.37 -21.36
C LYS A 82 16.81 8.98 -21.77
N PRO A 83 15.98 7.93 -21.92
CA PRO A 83 16.41 6.68 -22.52
C PRO A 83 16.59 6.81 -24.06
N PRO A 84 17.54 6.07 -24.68
CA PRO A 84 17.82 6.15 -26.12
C PRO A 84 16.79 5.39 -26.98
N PRO A 85 16.73 5.65 -28.30
CA PRO A 85 15.75 5.07 -29.21
C PRO A 85 16.14 3.65 -29.66
N GLU A 86 15.15 2.77 -29.80
CA GLU A 86 15.32 1.43 -30.38
C GLU A 86 15.57 1.50 -31.90
N PRO A 87 16.40 0.60 -32.47
CA PRO A 87 16.57 0.47 -33.91
C PRO A 87 15.48 -0.45 -34.49
N GLY A 88 14.93 -0.05 -35.64
CA GLY A 88 13.84 -0.76 -36.30
C GLY A 88 14.25 -1.95 -37.16
N GLY A 89 13.23 -2.71 -37.58
CA GLY A 89 13.08 -3.15 -38.97
C GLY A 89 12.90 -4.66 -39.21
N LEU A 90 11.90 -4.94 -40.08
CA LEU A 90 11.67 -6.11 -40.94
C LEU A 90 10.92 -7.28 -40.28
N GLY A 91 9.81 -7.83 -40.79
CA GLY A 91 9.01 -7.63 -42.00
C GLY A 91 8.04 -8.83 -42.17
N GLU A 92 7.00 -8.65 -43.00
CA GLU A 92 6.30 -9.69 -43.82
C GLU A 92 5.37 -10.68 -43.07
N ASP A 93 4.04 -10.51 -43.08
CA ASP A 93 3.04 -10.77 -44.14
C ASP A 93 2.79 -12.28 -44.41
N ALA A 94 1.61 -12.77 -44.02
CA ALA A 94 1.02 -14.01 -44.54
C ALA A 94 -0.50 -14.08 -44.25
N SER A 95 -1.24 -13.96 -45.34
CA SER A 95 -2.68 -14.11 -45.54
C SER A 95 -3.22 -15.53 -45.29
N SER A 96 -4.49 -15.62 -44.86
CA SER A 96 -5.57 -16.57 -45.23
C SER A 96 -6.52 -16.72 -44.00
N GLY A 97 -7.84 -16.62 -44.07
CA GLY A 97 -8.80 -16.94 -45.11
C GLY A 97 -9.78 -17.98 -44.52
N GLU A 98 -11.08 -17.67 -44.57
CA GLU A 98 -12.23 -18.59 -44.59
C GLU A 98 -13.25 -18.50 -43.43
N SER A 99 -14.48 -18.26 -43.89
CA SER A 99 -15.79 -18.12 -43.27
C SER A 99 -16.42 -19.40 -42.74
N GLY A 100 -17.37 -19.26 -41.81
CA GLY A 100 -18.32 -20.31 -41.43
C GLY A 100 -19.46 -19.79 -40.55
N GLU A 101 -20.55 -19.37 -41.19
CA GLU A 101 -21.87 -19.14 -40.58
C GLU A 101 -22.57 -20.45 -40.21
N ALA A 102 -23.29 -20.47 -39.09
CA ALA A 102 -24.52 -21.25 -38.92
C ALA A 102 -25.43 -20.66 -37.82
N ASN A 103 -26.60 -20.22 -38.26
CA ASN A 103 -27.82 -19.83 -37.50
C ASN A 103 -28.29 -20.93 -36.52
N GLU A 104 -28.64 -20.56 -35.28
CA GLU A 104 -30.02 -20.43 -34.69
C GLU A 104 -30.88 -21.71 -34.66
N PRO A 105 -31.69 -21.97 -33.59
CA PRO A 105 -32.83 -21.09 -33.24
C PRO A 105 -33.32 -21.03 -31.76
N GLY A 106 -34.00 -19.93 -31.42
CA GLY A 106 -35.41 -19.99 -30.96
C GLY A 106 -35.75 -20.09 -29.45
N MET A 107 -36.02 -18.91 -28.87
CA MET A 107 -36.90 -18.49 -27.75
C MET A 107 -38.24 -19.26 -27.50
N PRO A 108 -39.11 -19.00 -26.46
CA PRO A 108 -39.29 -17.74 -25.66
C PRO A 108 -39.75 -17.82 -24.16
N GLY A 109 -39.74 -16.63 -23.51
CA GLY A 109 -40.75 -16.13 -22.54
C GLY A 109 -40.50 -16.42 -21.04
N GLN A 110 -40.91 -15.61 -20.05
CA GLN A 110 -41.54 -14.29 -19.94
C GLN A 110 -41.52 -13.88 -18.44
N SER A 111 -41.72 -12.59 -18.16
CA SER A 111 -42.15 -11.97 -16.89
C SER A 111 -41.13 -11.53 -15.83
N ALA A 112 -40.89 -10.21 -15.84
CA ALA A 112 -41.39 -9.22 -14.86
C ALA A 112 -41.20 -9.48 -13.35
N GLY A 113 -40.51 -8.54 -12.72
CA GLY A 113 -40.36 -8.33 -11.27
C GLY A 113 -38.93 -7.90 -11.00
N GLY A 114 -38.59 -6.69 -10.59
CA GLY A 114 -39.28 -5.80 -9.68
C GLY A 114 -38.21 -5.33 -8.69
N GLY A 115 -37.99 -4.03 -8.59
CA GLY A 115 -37.15 -3.42 -7.56
C GLY A 115 -35.66 -3.43 -7.88
N ALA A 116 -35.21 -2.41 -8.62
CA ALA A 116 -33.87 -1.88 -8.39
C ALA A 116 -33.80 -1.43 -6.92
N PRO A 117 -32.87 -1.91 -6.08
CA PRO A 117 -32.53 -1.18 -4.88
C PRO A 117 -31.80 0.07 -5.36
N SER A 118 -32.49 1.21 -5.31
CA SER A 118 -31.87 2.53 -5.33
C SER A 118 -31.00 2.65 -4.08
N GLY A 119 -29.83 2.04 -4.13
CA GLY A 119 -28.81 2.11 -3.09
C GLY A 119 -28.20 3.50 -3.10
N GLN A 120 -28.44 4.23 -2.02
CA GLN A 120 -27.66 5.36 -1.51
C GLN A 120 -26.26 5.45 -2.14
N GLY A 121 -26.09 6.38 -3.08
CA GLY A 121 -24.88 6.45 -3.91
C GLY A 121 -24.52 7.87 -4.34
N GLN A 122 -24.88 8.87 -3.53
CA GLN A 122 -24.27 10.20 -3.63
C GLN A 122 -23.44 10.35 -2.36
N GLY A 123 -22.13 10.12 -2.46
CA GLY A 123 -21.26 10.76 -1.48
C GLY A 123 -21.57 12.25 -1.53
N SER A 124 -21.65 12.87 -0.36
CA SER A 124 -22.08 14.25 -0.27
C SER A 124 -21.12 15.11 -1.09
N GLU A 125 -21.62 16.19 -1.70
CA GLU A 125 -20.77 17.20 -2.35
C GLU A 125 -19.68 17.71 -1.36
N ALA A 126 -19.99 17.69 -0.06
CA ALA A 126 -19.03 17.94 1.01
C ALA A 126 -17.88 16.92 1.08
N ASP A 127 -18.14 15.64 0.81
CA ASP A 127 -17.11 14.59 0.82
C ASP A 127 -16.14 14.77 -0.35
N ILE A 128 -16.66 15.14 -1.53
CA ILE A 128 -15.84 15.45 -2.71
C ILE A 128 -14.98 16.67 -2.43
N GLN A 129 -15.58 17.74 -1.89
CA GLN A 129 -14.84 18.95 -1.55
C GLN A 129 -13.74 18.67 -0.51
N ALA A 130 -14.03 17.87 0.52
CA ALA A 130 -13.04 17.49 1.52
C ALA A 130 -11.84 16.74 0.91
N LEU A 131 -12.08 15.88 -0.09
CA LEU A 131 -11.01 15.18 -0.82
C LEU A 131 -10.20 16.12 -1.72
N LEU A 132 -10.84 17.10 -2.36
CA LEU A 132 -10.15 18.13 -3.14
C LEU A 132 -9.25 18.99 -2.24
N ASP A 133 -9.79 19.47 -1.11
CA ASP A 133 -9.05 20.26 -0.13
C ASP A 133 -7.88 19.46 0.46
N LEU A 134 -8.10 18.17 0.72
CA LEU A 134 -7.06 17.25 1.16
C LEU A 134 -5.97 17.08 0.10
N ALA A 135 -6.34 16.81 -1.15
CA ALA A 135 -5.40 16.61 -2.25
C ALA A 135 -4.58 17.87 -2.57
N ALA A 136 -5.12 19.05 -2.28
CA ALA A 136 -4.41 20.32 -2.39
C ALA A 136 -3.38 20.56 -1.27
N GLN A 137 -3.43 19.79 -0.16
CA GLN A 137 -2.47 19.92 0.91
C GLN A 137 -1.08 19.41 0.51
N PRO A 138 0.00 19.99 1.07
CA PRO A 138 1.34 19.41 0.94
C PRO A 138 1.38 17.95 1.44
N PRO A 139 2.22 17.08 0.84
CA PRO A 139 2.32 15.67 1.21
C PRO A 139 2.58 15.42 2.70
N ASP A 140 3.41 16.27 3.33
CA ASP A 140 3.82 16.13 4.73
C ASP A 140 2.89 16.84 5.73
N SER A 141 1.84 17.49 5.22
CA SER A 141 0.86 18.17 6.06
C SER A 141 0.26 17.20 7.10
N LEU A 142 -0.03 17.72 8.30
CA LEU A 142 -0.61 16.90 9.36
C LEU A 142 -1.97 16.32 8.95
N ALA A 143 -2.80 17.11 8.25
CA ALA A 143 -4.09 16.67 7.72
C ALA A 143 -3.93 15.47 6.78
N MET A 144 -2.98 15.55 5.83
CA MET A 144 -2.72 14.46 4.91
C MET A 144 -2.24 13.19 5.63
N ARG A 145 -1.23 13.34 6.51
CA ARG A 145 -0.68 12.20 7.26
C ARG A 145 -1.74 11.50 8.11
N LEU A 146 -2.63 12.25 8.76
CA LEU A 146 -3.71 11.68 9.56
C LEU A 146 -4.75 10.95 8.70
N ALA A 147 -5.14 11.53 7.57
CA ALA A 147 -6.09 10.92 6.65
C ALA A 147 -5.54 9.60 6.07
N LEU A 148 -4.30 9.61 5.58
CA LEU A 148 -3.64 8.41 5.06
C LEU A 148 -3.40 7.37 6.14
N ALA A 149 -3.00 7.75 7.37
CA ALA A 149 -2.81 6.81 8.47
C ALA A 149 -4.11 6.10 8.85
N LYS A 150 -5.23 6.83 8.90
CA LYS A 150 -6.57 6.27 9.16
C LYS A 150 -6.96 5.29 8.05
N ALA A 151 -6.79 5.69 6.79
CA ALA A 151 -7.11 4.85 5.63
C ALA A 151 -6.23 3.58 5.59
N ALA A 152 -4.94 3.71 5.87
CA ALA A 152 -3.99 2.59 5.90
C ALA A 152 -4.37 1.54 6.96
N GLN A 153 -4.80 2.00 8.14
CA GLN A 153 -5.27 1.13 9.22
C GLN A 153 -6.55 0.39 8.82
N ALA A 154 -7.49 1.06 8.16
CA ALA A 154 -8.72 0.44 7.67
C ALA A 154 -8.47 -0.56 6.52
N ALA A 155 -7.48 -0.28 5.67
CA ALA A 155 -7.10 -1.15 4.55
C ALA A 155 -6.20 -2.33 4.94
N GLY A 156 -5.67 -2.35 6.18
CA GLY A 156 -4.76 -3.40 6.65
C GLY A 156 -3.37 -3.33 6.01
N VAL A 157 -2.88 -2.12 5.71
CA VAL A 157 -1.59 -1.93 5.04
C VAL A 157 -0.41 -2.42 5.90
N ASP A 158 -0.53 -2.35 7.24
CA ASP A 158 0.49 -2.84 8.17
C ASP A 158 0.66 -4.38 8.12
N ASP A 159 -0.25 -5.11 7.46
CA ASP A 159 -0.20 -6.56 7.29
C ASP A 159 0.43 -6.97 5.94
N ILE A 160 0.98 -6.02 5.19
CA ILE A 160 1.60 -6.30 3.90
C ILE A 160 2.74 -7.31 4.05
N ARG A 161 2.70 -8.37 3.24
CA ARG A 161 3.73 -9.41 3.23
C ARG A 161 4.55 -9.42 1.96
N PHE A 162 3.91 -9.23 0.81
CA PHE A 162 4.55 -9.36 -0.49
C PHE A 162 4.40 -8.08 -1.31
N ALA A 163 5.41 -7.74 -2.11
CA ALA A 163 5.38 -6.56 -2.98
C ALA A 163 4.21 -6.61 -4.00
N SER A 164 3.76 -7.80 -4.39
CA SER A 164 2.59 -7.99 -5.27
C SER A 164 1.29 -7.45 -4.67
N GLN A 165 1.22 -7.30 -3.34
CA GLN A 165 0.05 -6.77 -2.63
C GLN A 165 -0.05 -5.25 -2.71
N THR A 166 1.01 -4.53 -3.12
CA THR A 166 1.05 -3.07 -3.13
C THR A 166 -0.10 -2.45 -3.91
N ALA A 167 -0.37 -2.94 -5.13
CA ALA A 167 -1.45 -2.41 -5.97
C ALA A 167 -2.84 -2.64 -5.37
N TYR A 168 -3.06 -3.82 -4.76
CA TYR A 168 -4.32 -4.15 -4.10
C TYR A 168 -4.54 -3.28 -2.86
N LEU A 169 -3.53 -3.17 -1.98
CA LEU A 169 -3.60 -2.37 -0.76
C LEU A 169 -3.72 -0.87 -1.05
N THR A 170 -3.10 -0.37 -2.12
CA THR A 170 -3.26 1.02 -2.56
C THR A 170 -4.73 1.30 -2.92
N ARG A 171 -5.35 0.45 -3.74
CA ARG A 171 -6.79 0.60 -4.09
C ARG A 171 -7.68 0.55 -2.86
N ARG A 172 -7.49 -0.46 -1.99
CA ARG A 172 -8.25 -0.60 -0.75
C ARG A 172 -8.08 0.59 0.19
N MET A 173 -6.90 1.20 0.20
CA MET A 173 -6.64 2.41 0.98
C MET A 173 -7.38 3.63 0.42
N LEU A 174 -7.43 3.79 -0.91
CA LEU A 174 -8.21 4.86 -1.55
C LEU A 174 -9.72 4.67 -1.33
N GLU A 175 -10.22 3.43 -1.39
CA GLU A 175 -11.60 3.10 -1.02
C GLU A 175 -11.89 3.49 0.43
N ALA A 176 -10.98 3.18 1.37
CA ALA A 176 -11.11 3.55 2.78
C ALA A 176 -11.01 5.07 3.03
N LEU A 177 -10.31 5.80 2.16
CA LEU A 177 -10.26 7.27 2.16
C LEU A 177 -11.58 7.87 1.67
N GLY A 178 -12.40 7.10 0.96
CA GLY A 178 -13.67 7.51 0.40
C GLY A 178 -13.58 8.07 -1.01
N ILE A 179 -12.65 7.59 -1.85
CA ILE A 179 -12.44 8.12 -3.22
C ILE A 179 -13.66 7.96 -4.17
N GLY A 180 -14.57 7.03 -3.87
CA GLY A 180 -15.66 6.63 -4.79
C GLY A 180 -16.54 7.77 -5.32
N PRO A 181 -17.08 8.68 -4.48
CA PRO A 181 -17.86 9.82 -4.93
C PRO A 181 -17.09 10.76 -5.87
N LEU A 182 -15.79 10.97 -5.61
CA LEU A 182 -14.91 11.77 -6.47
C LEU A 182 -14.75 11.10 -7.84
N GLU A 183 -14.51 9.79 -7.88
CA GLU A 183 -14.41 9.03 -9.14
C GLU A 183 -15.73 9.03 -9.92
N ALA A 184 -16.87 8.89 -9.24
CA ALA A 184 -18.18 8.95 -9.87
C ALA A 184 -18.44 10.34 -10.49
N ARG A 185 -18.07 11.42 -9.79
CA ARG A 185 -18.18 12.79 -10.29
C ARG A 185 -17.26 13.04 -11.48
N LEU A 186 -16.03 12.53 -11.42
CA LEU A 186 -15.09 12.60 -12.54
C LEU A 186 -15.66 11.91 -13.78
N LEU A 187 -16.20 10.69 -13.64
CA LEU A 187 -16.82 9.96 -14.74
C LEU A 187 -18.00 10.74 -15.35
N GLN A 188 -18.84 11.34 -14.50
CA GLN A 188 -19.95 12.20 -14.95
C GLN A 188 -19.44 13.37 -15.79
N LYS A 189 -18.37 14.04 -15.35
CA LYS A 189 -17.82 15.24 -15.98
C LYS A 189 -17.10 14.95 -17.30
N LEU A 190 -16.43 13.80 -17.39
CA LEU A 190 -15.81 13.33 -18.64
C LEU A 190 -16.84 13.01 -19.73
N GLY A 191 -18.10 12.76 -19.37
CA GLY A 191 -19.20 12.57 -20.33
C GLY A 191 -19.81 13.87 -20.87
N GLN A 192 -19.36 15.02 -20.38
CA GLN A 192 -19.87 16.35 -20.75
C GLN A 192 -18.85 17.09 -21.62
N THR A 193 -19.32 17.91 -22.55
CA THR A 193 -18.46 18.58 -23.54
C THR A 193 -18.22 20.06 -23.24
N ASP A 194 -18.87 20.63 -22.23
CA ASP A 194 -18.71 22.03 -21.87
C ASP A 194 -17.38 22.34 -21.18
N ASP A 195 -16.86 23.55 -21.42
CA ASP A 195 -15.57 24.01 -20.89
C ASP A 195 -15.54 23.97 -19.35
N ALA A 196 -16.65 24.31 -18.68
CA ALA A 196 -16.73 24.27 -17.22
C ALA A 196 -16.55 22.85 -16.67
N SER A 197 -17.15 21.85 -17.32
CA SER A 197 -17.02 20.45 -16.94
C SER A 197 -15.65 19.87 -17.27
N GLN A 198 -14.98 20.35 -18.33
CA GLN A 198 -13.59 20.00 -18.61
C GLN A 198 -12.66 20.49 -17.48
N VAL A 199 -12.78 21.75 -17.06
CA VAL A 199 -11.99 22.31 -15.95
C VAL A 199 -12.22 21.55 -14.64
N GLU A 200 -13.48 21.22 -14.33
CA GLU A 200 -13.81 20.44 -13.14
C GLU A 200 -13.24 19.00 -13.22
N ALA A 201 -13.31 18.35 -14.38
CA ALA A 201 -12.71 17.03 -14.61
C ALA A 201 -11.19 17.05 -14.41
N GLU A 202 -10.51 18.08 -14.92
CA GLU A 202 -9.06 18.26 -14.72
C GLU A 202 -8.70 18.37 -13.23
N ALA A 203 -9.45 19.17 -12.47
CA ALA A 203 -9.25 19.29 -11.02
C ALA A 203 -9.46 17.96 -10.29
N LEU A 204 -10.52 17.21 -10.64
CA LEU A 204 -10.82 15.90 -10.06
C LEU A 204 -9.75 14.86 -10.41
N MET A 205 -9.25 14.84 -11.65
CA MET A 205 -8.14 13.97 -12.06
C MET A 205 -6.86 14.29 -11.29
N ALA A 206 -6.50 15.57 -11.18
CA ALA A 206 -5.32 15.99 -10.45
C ALA A 206 -5.39 15.58 -8.97
N ALA A 207 -6.55 15.74 -8.34
CA ALA A 207 -6.79 15.34 -6.97
C ALA A 207 -6.68 13.82 -6.78
N ARG A 208 -7.36 13.03 -7.63
CA ARG A 208 -7.27 11.56 -7.61
C ARG A 208 -5.82 11.09 -7.74
N ASP A 209 -5.09 11.65 -8.69
CA ASP A 209 -3.70 11.25 -8.96
C ASP A 209 -2.78 11.63 -7.80
N ALA A 210 -2.99 12.77 -7.15
CA ALA A 210 -2.25 13.17 -5.95
C ALA A 210 -2.48 12.20 -4.80
N LEU A 211 -3.75 11.87 -4.51
CA LEU A 211 -4.11 10.91 -3.46
C LEU A 211 -3.56 9.51 -3.77
N GLN A 212 -3.64 9.06 -5.01
CA GLN A 212 -3.11 7.77 -5.44
C GLN A 212 -1.58 7.68 -5.29
N ARG A 213 -0.85 8.74 -5.67
CA ARG A 213 0.62 8.80 -5.49
C ARG A 213 1.01 8.67 -4.03
N GLN A 214 0.37 9.44 -3.15
CA GLN A 214 0.67 9.39 -1.72
C GLN A 214 0.25 8.07 -1.09
N ALA A 215 -0.89 7.53 -1.51
CA ALA A 215 -1.36 6.25 -1.04
C ALA A 215 -0.36 5.12 -1.36
N ARG A 216 0.10 5.09 -2.61
CA ARG A 216 1.10 4.14 -3.07
C ARG A 216 2.43 4.30 -2.32
N ALA A 217 2.91 5.52 -2.15
CA ALA A 217 4.16 5.81 -1.44
C ALA A 217 4.12 5.28 0.01
N LEU A 218 2.99 5.46 0.71
CA LEU A 218 2.81 4.93 2.05
C LEU A 218 2.82 3.39 2.06
N VAL A 219 2.13 2.74 1.13
CA VAL A 219 2.10 1.26 1.05
C VAL A 219 3.49 0.70 0.74
N GLU A 220 4.25 1.32 -0.16
CA GLU A 220 5.63 0.94 -0.48
C GLU A 220 6.56 1.11 0.73
N GLN A 221 6.43 2.22 1.46
CA GLN A 221 7.15 2.42 2.73
C GLN A 221 6.82 1.32 3.74
N ARG A 222 5.54 0.95 3.87
CA ARG A 222 5.09 -0.11 4.78
C ARG A 222 5.60 -1.49 4.36
N PHE A 223 5.67 -1.77 3.06
CA PHE A 223 6.34 -2.98 2.55
C PHE A 223 7.82 -3.01 2.95
N GLY A 224 8.53 -1.89 2.84
CA GLY A 224 9.93 -1.79 3.26
C GLY A 224 10.13 -2.10 4.75
N ILE A 225 9.19 -1.72 5.60
CA ILE A 225 9.27 -1.92 7.07
C ILE A 225 8.82 -3.32 7.48
N PHE A 226 7.67 -3.78 6.99
CA PHE A 226 7.01 -5.01 7.47
C PHE A 226 7.12 -6.16 6.47
N GLY A 227 7.02 -5.85 5.17
CA GLY A 227 6.88 -6.84 4.11
C GLY A 227 8.19 -7.53 3.72
N GLN A 228 9.33 -6.83 3.72
CA GLN A 228 10.62 -7.43 3.36
C GLN A 228 10.95 -8.63 4.25
N SER A 229 10.90 -8.46 5.56
CA SER A 229 11.19 -9.58 6.45
C SER A 229 10.09 -10.63 6.51
N ALA A 230 8.82 -10.25 6.31
CA ALA A 230 7.73 -11.21 6.19
C ALA A 230 7.89 -12.09 4.94
N THR A 231 8.38 -11.52 3.83
CA THR A 231 8.75 -12.27 2.62
C THR A 231 9.90 -13.23 2.92
N ASP A 232 10.99 -12.74 3.51
CA ASP A 232 12.16 -13.57 3.82
C ASP A 232 11.80 -14.76 4.72
N ASN A 233 11.00 -14.53 5.77
CA ASN A 233 10.53 -15.58 6.67
C ASN A 233 9.66 -16.61 5.94
N PHE A 234 8.75 -16.16 5.08
CA PHE A 234 7.93 -17.07 4.27
C PHE A 234 8.77 -17.89 3.30
N MET A 235 9.75 -17.27 2.64
CA MET A 235 10.66 -17.97 1.72
C MET A 235 11.50 -19.01 2.46
N ASN A 236 12.01 -18.69 3.66
CA ASN A 236 12.71 -19.64 4.53
C ASN A 236 11.83 -20.81 4.95
N GLU A 237 10.59 -20.55 5.39
CA GLU A 237 9.62 -21.59 5.77
C GLU A 237 9.31 -22.53 4.58
N VAL A 238 9.06 -21.96 3.40
CA VAL A 238 8.82 -22.72 2.18
C VAL A 238 10.05 -23.55 1.79
N ALA A 239 11.26 -22.99 1.90
CA ALA A 239 12.50 -23.71 1.61
C ALA A 239 12.73 -24.89 2.57
N VAL A 240 12.51 -24.71 3.87
CA VAL A 240 12.64 -25.76 4.90
C VAL A 240 11.69 -26.94 4.64
N HIS A 241 10.50 -26.68 4.10
CA HIS A 241 9.51 -27.72 3.82
C HIS A 241 9.53 -28.24 2.37
N ARG A 242 10.40 -27.70 1.50
CA ARG A 242 10.52 -28.16 0.11
C ARG A 242 11.48 -29.36 0.05
N PRO A 243 11.06 -30.53 -0.46
CA PRO A 243 11.99 -31.64 -0.66
C PRO A 243 13.07 -31.23 -1.67
N ILE A 244 14.35 -31.52 -1.35
CA ILE A 244 15.56 -31.09 -2.08
C ILE A 244 15.48 -31.38 -3.59
N GLY A 245 14.79 -32.46 -4.00
CA GLY A 245 14.57 -32.79 -5.41
C GLY A 245 13.65 -31.84 -6.20
N ARG A 246 13.09 -30.79 -5.57
CA ARG A 246 12.23 -29.77 -6.20
C ARG A 246 12.70 -28.33 -6.00
N MET A 247 13.91 -28.12 -5.46
CA MET A 247 14.54 -26.81 -5.38
C MET A 247 15.13 -26.43 -6.75
N SER A 248 14.99 -25.17 -7.17
CA SER A 248 15.65 -24.69 -8.40
C SER A 248 17.10 -24.29 -8.07
N PRO A 249 18.04 -24.24 -9.05
CA PRO A 249 19.43 -23.85 -8.80
C PRO A 249 19.66 -22.53 -8.03
N PRO A 250 18.82 -21.47 -8.15
CA PRO A 250 18.97 -20.28 -7.31
C PRO A 250 18.58 -20.47 -5.84
N ASP A 251 18.00 -21.62 -5.47
CA ASP A 251 17.55 -21.95 -4.10
C ASP A 251 18.51 -22.89 -3.35
N ILE A 252 19.65 -23.27 -3.96
CA ILE A 252 20.71 -24.16 -3.40
C ILE A 252 21.93 -23.32 -3.03
#